data_AF-A0A1Y3TRN4-F1
#
_entry.id   AF-A0A1Y3TRN4-F1
#
_cell.length_a   1.000
_cell.length_b   1.000
_cell.length_c   1.000
_cell.angle_alpha   90.00
_cell.angle_beta   90.00
_cell.angle_gamma   90.00
#
_symmetry.space_group_name_H-M   'P 1'
#
loop_
_entity.id
_entity.type
_entity.pdbx_description
1 polymer ?
#
loop_
_entity_poly.entity_id
_entity_poly.type
_entity_poly.pdbx_seq_one_letter_code
_entity_poly.pdbx_strand_id
1 'polypeptide(L)'
;MNDLLWCATLKGAPRTKKNHQQILRNRSGRPFVAPSKDFLLYQEKCLWQIKTPHRAISEAVNVRCLYYMPDHRRVDLVNLMEATCDILVKAGVLEDLNPESPAQQLGRAGAAARWPGGKEESAKRSRKELSAAFDACLMDGQVTIYALAEYMDLKPDTIKRRLRADGGYWIDGEQVGRREPGSAG
;
A
#
# COMPACT_ATOMS: atom_id res chain seq x y z
N MET A 1 5.74 -36.71 -20.99
CA MET A 1 4.66 -35.75 -21.34
C MET A 1 4.80 -34.59 -20.39
N ASN A 2 4.83 -33.35 -20.87
CA ASN A 2 4.81 -32.20 -19.96
C ASN A 2 3.37 -32.05 -19.47
N ASP A 3 3.14 -32.23 -18.18
CA ASP A 3 1.82 -32.06 -17.60
C ASP A 3 1.36 -30.60 -17.75
N LEU A 4 0.17 -30.40 -18.29
CA LEU A 4 -0.44 -29.08 -18.42
C LEU A 4 -1.01 -28.67 -17.05
N LEU A 5 -0.28 -27.82 -16.33
CA LEU A 5 -0.70 -27.37 -14.99
C LEU A 5 -1.84 -26.35 -15.02
N TRP A 6 -1.84 -25.46 -16.02
CA TRP A 6 -2.84 -24.39 -16.13
C TRP A 6 -2.96 -23.88 -17.57
N CYS A 7 -4.17 -23.50 -17.98
CA CYS A 7 -4.45 -22.92 -19.30
C CYS A 7 -5.61 -21.93 -19.22
N ALA A 8 -5.50 -20.80 -19.93
CA ALA A 8 -6.59 -19.86 -20.13
C ALA A 8 -6.44 -19.08 -21.45
N THR A 9 -7.56 -18.52 -21.90
CA THR A 9 -7.62 -17.57 -23.02
C THR A 9 -8.05 -16.21 -22.49
N LEU A 10 -7.19 -15.19 -22.64
CA LEU A 10 -7.46 -13.83 -22.18
C LEU A 10 -7.90 -12.95 -23.35
N LYS A 11 -9.10 -12.38 -23.26
CA LYS A 11 -9.65 -11.46 -24.26
C LYS A 11 -9.09 -10.05 -24.08
N GLY A 12 -8.94 -9.34 -25.20
CA GLY A 12 -8.41 -7.98 -25.29
C GLY A 12 -7.09 -7.95 -26.05
N ALA A 13 -6.78 -6.81 -26.68
CA ALA A 13 -5.53 -6.64 -27.40
C ALA A 13 -4.36 -6.66 -26.40
N PRO A 14 -3.35 -7.55 -26.57
CA PRO A 14 -2.22 -7.61 -25.65
C PRO A 14 -1.52 -6.26 -25.50
N ARG A 15 -1.11 -5.93 -24.26
CA ARG A 15 -0.43 -4.67 -23.93
C ARG A 15 0.83 -4.95 -23.12
N THR A 16 1.91 -4.28 -23.50
CA THR A 16 3.20 -4.29 -22.77
C THR A 16 3.20 -3.25 -21.66
N LYS A 17 3.95 -3.49 -20.58
CA LYS A 17 4.15 -2.56 -19.45
C LYS A 17 4.95 -1.30 -19.81
N LYS A 18 5.94 -1.44 -20.71
CA LYS A 18 7.01 -0.44 -20.95
C LYS A 18 6.70 0.60 -22.03
N ASN A 19 5.71 0.35 -22.89
CA ASN A 19 5.31 1.33 -23.92
C ASN A 19 4.49 2.45 -23.25
N HIS A 20 5.00 3.69 -23.29
CA HIS A 20 4.39 4.87 -22.65
C HIS A 20 4.29 4.78 -21.12
N GLN A 21 5.41 4.48 -20.44
CA GLN A 21 5.49 4.56 -18.98
C GLN A 21 5.15 5.97 -18.47
N GLN A 22 4.57 6.01 -17.27
CA GLN A 22 4.10 7.24 -16.65
C GLN A 22 5.04 7.68 -15.54
N ILE A 23 5.16 8.99 -15.33
CA ILE A 23 5.77 9.54 -14.12
C ILE A 23 4.64 10.03 -13.23
N LEU A 24 4.41 9.33 -12.12
CA LEU A 24 3.41 9.68 -11.11
C LEU A 24 4.10 10.28 -9.88
N ARG A 25 3.36 11.01 -9.04
CA ARG A 25 3.86 11.56 -7.78
C ARG A 25 3.24 10.82 -6.60
N ASN A 26 4.05 10.45 -5.62
CA ASN A 26 3.54 9.86 -4.38
C ASN A 26 2.94 10.92 -3.45
N ARG A 27 2.39 10.52 -2.29
CA ARG A 27 1.81 11.46 -1.30
C ARG A 27 2.79 12.52 -0.78
N SER A 28 4.10 12.24 -0.83
CA SER A 28 5.16 13.19 -0.47
C SER A 28 5.62 14.09 -1.63
N GLY A 29 4.97 14.00 -2.80
CA GLY A 29 5.31 14.76 -4.00
C GLY A 29 6.48 14.22 -4.82
N ARG A 30 7.13 13.14 -4.39
CA ARG A 30 8.29 12.54 -5.08
C ARG A 30 7.83 11.79 -6.35
N PRO A 31 8.47 12.01 -7.51
CA PRO A 31 8.13 11.31 -8.73
C PRO A 31 8.57 9.83 -8.67
N PHE A 32 7.81 8.94 -9.31
CA PHE A 32 8.16 7.55 -9.52
C PHE A 32 7.63 7.07 -10.88
N VAL A 33 8.31 6.10 -11.48
CA VAL A 33 7.91 5.51 -12.76
C VAL A 33 6.83 4.46 -12.51
N ALA A 34 5.71 4.57 -13.20
CA ALA A 34 4.60 3.64 -13.16
C ALA A 34 4.39 2.99 -14.54
N PRO A 35 3.80 1.78 -14.58
CA PRO A 35 3.36 1.16 -15.83
C PRO A 35 2.44 2.06 -16.66
N SER A 36 2.31 1.77 -17.96
CA SER A 36 1.40 2.51 -18.84
C SER A 36 -0.07 2.33 -18.44
N LYS A 37 -0.91 3.36 -18.68
CA LYS A 37 -2.36 3.31 -18.38
C LYS A 37 -3.04 2.14 -19.11
N ASP A 38 -2.68 1.96 -20.38
CA ASP A 38 -3.24 0.89 -21.22
C ASP A 38 -2.91 -0.49 -20.69
N PHE A 39 -1.69 -0.68 -20.18
CA PHE A 39 -1.32 -1.94 -19.53
C PHE A 39 -2.12 -2.16 -18.24
N LEU A 40 -2.28 -1.14 -17.39
CA LEU A 40 -3.04 -1.28 -16.15
C LEU A 40 -4.50 -1.67 -16.43
N LEU A 41 -5.13 -1.04 -17.41
CA LEU A 41 -6.50 -1.38 -17.85
C LEU A 41 -6.57 -2.79 -18.43
N TYR A 42 -5.59 -3.18 -19.25
CA TYR A 42 -5.53 -4.53 -19.81
C TYR A 42 -5.35 -5.59 -18.71
N GLN A 43 -4.41 -5.36 -17.79
CA GLN A 43 -4.16 -6.22 -16.64
C GLN A 43 -5.43 -6.40 -15.80
N GLU A 44 -6.12 -5.31 -15.45
CA GLU A 44 -7.37 -5.38 -14.70
C GLU A 44 -8.41 -6.26 -15.41
N LYS A 45 -8.62 -6.06 -16.72
CA LYS A 45 -9.52 -6.89 -17.53
C LYS A 45 -9.08 -8.36 -17.59
N CYS A 46 -7.79 -8.65 -17.60
CA CYS A 46 -7.28 -10.01 -17.54
C CYS A 46 -7.56 -10.65 -16.18
N LEU A 47 -7.37 -9.92 -15.07
CA LEU A 47 -7.65 -10.41 -13.72
C LEU A 47 -9.11 -10.83 -13.56
N TRP A 48 -10.06 -10.07 -14.14
CA TRP A 48 -11.48 -10.46 -14.16
C TRP A 48 -11.79 -11.75 -14.94
N GLN A 49 -10.92 -12.13 -15.89
CA GLN A 49 -11.10 -13.32 -16.72
C GLN A 49 -10.41 -14.57 -16.14
N ILE A 50 -9.41 -14.37 -15.29
CA ILE A 50 -8.62 -15.47 -14.72
C ILE A 50 -9.39 -16.10 -13.56
N LYS A 51 -9.62 -17.41 -13.65
CA LYS A 51 -10.02 -18.22 -12.51
C LYS A 51 -8.77 -18.58 -11.72
N THR A 52 -8.55 -17.90 -10.60
CA THR A 52 -7.42 -18.16 -9.70
C THR A 52 -7.43 -19.62 -9.25
N PRO A 53 -6.33 -20.37 -9.45
CA PRO A 53 -6.23 -21.74 -8.97
C PRO A 53 -6.22 -21.78 -7.44
N HIS A 54 -6.58 -22.92 -6.85
CA HIS A 54 -6.60 -23.06 -5.39
C HIS A 54 -5.21 -22.84 -4.75
N ARG A 55 -4.14 -23.19 -5.47
CA ARG A 55 -2.75 -22.92 -5.10
C ARG A 55 -2.01 -22.34 -6.29
N ALA A 56 -1.20 -21.33 -6.04
CA ALA A 56 -0.28 -20.80 -7.04
C ALA A 56 0.78 -21.87 -7.39
N ILE A 57 1.24 -21.85 -8.64
CA ILE A 57 2.31 -22.72 -9.11
C ILE A 57 3.64 -22.14 -8.61
N SER A 58 4.32 -22.89 -7.76
CA SER A 58 5.56 -22.51 -7.10
C SER A 58 6.79 -23.25 -7.61
N GLU A 59 6.60 -24.20 -8.52
CA GLU A 59 7.66 -24.98 -9.15
C GLU A 59 8.15 -24.36 -10.48
N ALA A 60 9.30 -24.82 -10.96
CA ALA A 60 9.85 -24.36 -12.24
C ALA A 60 8.98 -24.86 -13.40
N VAL A 61 8.45 -23.94 -14.21
CA VAL A 61 7.54 -24.25 -15.31
C VAL A 61 7.92 -23.56 -16.62
N ASN A 62 7.48 -24.15 -17.73
CA ASN A 62 7.55 -23.51 -19.04
C ASN A 62 6.24 -22.79 -19.34
N VAL A 63 6.29 -21.47 -19.51
CA VAL A 63 5.15 -20.66 -19.93
C VAL A 63 5.13 -20.54 -21.45
N ARG A 64 4.01 -20.96 -22.07
CA ARG A 64 3.76 -20.79 -23.50
C ARG A 64 2.63 -19.80 -23.70
N CYS A 65 2.85 -18.78 -24.54
CA CYS A 65 1.84 -17.79 -24.88
C CYS A 65 1.69 -17.65 -26.40
N LEU A 66 0.45 -17.55 -26.88
CA LEU A 66 0.12 -17.21 -28.26
C LEU A 66 -0.61 -15.87 -28.24
N TYR A 67 -0.05 -14.88 -28.94
CA TYR A 67 -0.60 -13.52 -28.97
C TYR A 67 -1.29 -13.23 -30.29
N TYR A 68 -2.56 -12.83 -30.22
CA TYR A 68 -3.30 -12.30 -31.36
C TYR A 68 -3.26 -10.77 -31.32
N MET A 69 -2.52 -10.17 -32.25
CA MET A 69 -2.40 -8.72 -32.35
C MET A 69 -3.45 -8.14 -33.30
N PRO A 70 -4.04 -6.96 -32.99
CA PRO A 70 -5.04 -6.33 -33.83
C PRO A 70 -4.47 -5.74 -35.13
N ASP A 71 -3.16 -5.54 -35.19
CA ASP A 71 -2.46 -4.96 -36.33
C ASP A 71 -1.11 -5.67 -36.56
N HIS A 72 -0.50 -5.43 -37.73
CA HIS A 72 0.75 -6.05 -38.17
C HIS A 72 2.01 -5.27 -37.77
N ARG A 73 1.91 -4.32 -36.82
CA ARG A 73 3.11 -3.60 -36.37
C ARG A 73 4.06 -4.58 -35.69
N ARG A 74 5.36 -4.29 -35.77
CA ARG A 74 6.37 -5.10 -35.06
C ARG A 74 6.14 -4.96 -33.54
N VAL A 75 6.01 -6.11 -32.87
CA VAL A 75 5.80 -6.18 -31.43
C VAL A 75 6.99 -6.86 -30.77
N ASP A 76 7.36 -6.39 -29.59
CA ASP A 76 8.36 -7.03 -28.75
C ASP A 76 7.72 -8.16 -27.93
N LEU A 77 8.04 -9.40 -28.30
CA LEU A 77 7.52 -10.61 -27.65
C LEU A 77 8.02 -10.76 -26.21
N VAL A 78 9.24 -10.31 -25.90
CA VAL A 78 9.79 -10.41 -24.54
C VAL A 78 9.00 -9.51 -23.61
N ASN A 79 8.71 -8.28 -24.04
CA ASN A 79 7.90 -7.35 -23.26
C ASN A 79 6.44 -7.80 -23.09
N LEU A 80 5.88 -8.55 -24.05
CA LEU A 80 4.57 -9.19 -23.89
C LEU A 80 4.61 -10.37 -22.91
N MET A 81 5.67 -11.18 -22.97
CA MET A 81 5.86 -12.30 -22.06
C MET A 81 6.04 -11.82 -20.62
N GLU A 82 6.90 -10.81 -20.39
CA GLU A 82 7.05 -10.15 -19.08
C GLU A 82 5.71 -9.63 -18.54
N ALA A 83 4.95 -8.91 -19.38
CA ALA A 83 3.62 -8.41 -19.03
C ALA A 83 2.65 -9.54 -18.67
N THR A 84 2.74 -10.69 -19.35
CA THR A 84 1.90 -11.86 -19.09
C THR A 84 2.27 -12.50 -17.74
N CYS A 85 3.56 -12.68 -17.46
CA CYS A 85 4.04 -13.19 -16.18
C CYS A 85 3.59 -12.29 -15.02
N ASP A 86 3.72 -10.96 -15.15
CA ASP A 86 3.22 -9.99 -14.15
C ASP A 86 1.71 -10.17 -13.87
N ILE A 87 0.90 -10.41 -14.92
CA ILE A 87 -0.55 -10.66 -14.78
C ILE A 87 -0.80 -11.98 -14.05
N LEU A 88 -0.09 -13.06 -14.42
CA LEU A 88 -0.27 -14.37 -13.80
C LEU A 88 0.15 -14.40 -12.33
N VAL A 89 1.24 -13.71 -11.97
CA VAL A 89 1.66 -13.52 -10.58
C VAL A 89 0.59 -12.73 -9.81
N LYS A 90 0.12 -11.61 -10.36
CA LYS A 90 -0.91 -10.79 -9.72
C LYS A 90 -2.26 -11.52 -9.57
N ALA A 91 -2.57 -12.45 -10.48
CA ALA A 91 -3.77 -13.27 -10.43
C ALA A 91 -3.67 -14.46 -9.45
N GLY A 92 -2.48 -14.71 -8.89
CA GLY A 92 -2.22 -15.87 -8.03
C GLY A 92 -2.10 -17.19 -8.80
N VAL A 93 -1.82 -17.16 -10.10
CA VAL A 93 -1.55 -18.36 -10.91
C VAL A 93 -0.11 -18.82 -10.72
N LEU A 94 0.85 -17.89 -10.75
CA LEU A 94 2.27 -18.14 -10.49
C LEU A 94 2.66 -17.51 -9.15
N GLU A 95 3.52 -18.17 -8.40
CA GLU A 95 4.15 -17.57 -7.22
C GLU A 95 5.28 -16.62 -7.63
N ASP A 96 5.42 -15.48 -6.95
CA ASP A 96 6.60 -14.61 -7.13
C ASP A 96 7.76 -15.21 -6.33
N LEU A 97 8.65 -15.91 -7.04
CA LEU A 97 9.81 -16.56 -6.44
C LEU A 97 10.99 -15.60 -6.25
N ASN A 98 10.81 -14.29 -6.51
CA ASN A 98 11.89 -13.33 -6.28
C ASN A 98 12.09 -13.07 -4.78
N PRO A 99 13.33 -13.19 -4.27
CA PRO A 99 13.62 -12.75 -2.92
C PRO A 99 13.40 -11.23 -2.79
N GLU A 100 12.96 -10.78 -1.60
CA GLU A 100 12.83 -9.34 -1.30
C GLU A 100 14.13 -8.61 -1.66
N SER A 101 14.02 -7.48 -2.35
CA SER A 101 15.18 -6.64 -2.64
C SER A 101 15.83 -6.10 -1.35
N PRO A 102 17.14 -5.81 -1.33
CA PRO A 102 17.81 -5.23 -0.16
C PRO A 102 17.12 -3.95 0.37
N ALA A 103 16.56 -3.15 -0.53
CA ALA A 103 15.83 -1.94 -0.18
C ALA A 103 14.52 -2.24 0.58
N GLN A 104 13.78 -3.28 0.17
CA GLN A 104 12.57 -3.73 0.86
C GLN A 104 12.91 -4.27 2.26
N GLN A 105 13.95 -5.09 2.35
CA GLN A 105 14.43 -5.64 3.63
C GLN A 105 14.84 -4.51 4.59
N LEU A 106 15.61 -3.54 4.13
CA LEU A 106 16.01 -2.39 4.94
C LEU A 106 14.81 -1.52 5.35
N GLY A 107 13.85 -1.31 4.44
CA GLY A 107 12.62 -0.58 4.73
C GLY A 107 11.78 -1.27 5.82
N ARG A 108 11.67 -2.60 5.76
CA ARG A 108 10.98 -3.41 6.76
C ARG A 108 11.71 -3.38 8.11
N ALA A 109 13.03 -3.53 8.12
CA ALA A 109 13.85 -3.42 9.32
C ALA A 109 13.70 -2.04 9.99
N GLY A 110 13.76 -0.97 9.18
CA GLY A 110 13.56 0.39 9.67
C GLY A 110 12.13 0.63 10.20
N ALA A 111 11.11 0.07 9.57
CA ALA A 111 9.74 0.12 10.07
C ALA A 111 9.57 -0.64 11.39
N ALA A 112 10.19 -1.82 11.52
CA ALA A 112 10.17 -2.62 12.74
C ALA A 112 10.87 -1.90 13.90
N ALA A 113 12.01 -1.25 13.63
CA ALA A 113 12.72 -0.43 14.63
C ALA A 113 11.91 0.80 15.06
N ARG A 114 11.20 1.44 14.12
CA ARG A 114 10.36 2.63 14.40
C ARG A 114 9.06 2.29 15.12
N TRP A 115 8.47 1.13 14.85
CA TRP A 115 7.19 0.69 15.41
C TRP A 115 7.32 -0.72 16.00
N PRO A 116 7.88 -0.86 17.20
CA PRO A 116 7.90 -2.13 17.92
C PRO A 116 6.46 -2.64 18.12
N GLY A 117 6.19 -3.90 17.79
CA GLY A 117 4.84 -4.47 17.82
C GLY A 117 3.93 -4.02 16.67
N GLY A 118 4.46 -3.27 15.69
CA GLY A 118 3.73 -2.80 14.53
C GLY A 118 3.05 -1.44 14.74
N LYS A 119 2.50 -0.90 13.64
CA LYS A 119 1.86 0.43 13.62
C LYS A 119 0.66 0.51 14.57
N GLU A 120 -0.12 -0.58 14.66
CA GLU A 120 -1.32 -0.60 15.48
C GLU A 120 -0.98 -0.50 16.98
N GLU A 121 0.01 -1.27 17.43
CA GLU A 121 0.48 -1.24 18.83
C GLU A 121 1.10 0.12 19.17
N SER A 122 1.91 0.66 18.27
CA SER A 122 2.47 2.00 18.41
C SER A 122 1.37 3.08 18.51
N ALA A 123 0.29 2.93 17.73
CA ALA A 123 -0.87 3.82 17.80
C ALA A 123 -1.63 3.65 19.12
N LYS A 124 -1.86 2.42 19.60
CA LYS A 124 -2.49 2.15 20.91
C LYS A 124 -1.70 2.79 22.04
N ARG A 125 -0.37 2.61 22.05
CA ARG A 125 0.53 3.23 23.03
C ARG A 125 0.45 4.76 22.99
N SER A 126 0.52 5.36 21.81
CA SER A 126 0.41 6.82 21.66
C SER A 126 -0.94 7.36 22.14
N ARG A 127 -2.04 6.63 21.93
CA ARG A 127 -3.38 7.02 22.41
C ARG A 127 -3.48 6.93 23.93
N LYS A 128 -2.95 5.86 24.51
CA LYS A 128 -2.89 5.68 25.97
C LYS A 128 -2.06 6.77 26.64
N GLU A 129 -0.88 7.09 26.09
CA GLU A 129 -0.02 8.19 26.57
C GLU A 129 -0.74 9.54 26.51
N LEU A 130 -1.46 9.81 25.41
CA LEU A 130 -2.20 11.06 25.23
C LEU A 130 -3.37 11.19 26.21
N SER A 131 -4.11 10.09 26.44
CA SER A 131 -5.18 10.06 27.44
C SER A 131 -4.66 10.30 28.84
N ALA A 132 -3.56 9.65 29.22
CA ALA A 132 -2.95 9.83 30.54
C ALA A 132 -2.45 11.27 30.74
N ALA A 133 -1.81 11.86 29.72
CA ALA A 133 -1.37 13.25 29.76
C ALA A 133 -2.55 14.23 29.86
N PHE A 134 -3.64 13.98 29.14
CA PHE A 134 -4.85 14.77 29.23
C PHE A 134 -5.43 14.76 30.65
N ASP A 135 -5.54 13.58 31.25
CA ASP A 135 -6.09 13.43 32.60
C ASP A 135 -5.18 14.07 33.67
N ALA A 136 -3.86 14.07 33.47
CA ALA A 136 -2.91 14.72 34.36
C ALA A 136 -2.90 16.26 34.24
N CYS A 137 -3.11 16.79 33.03
CA CYS A 137 -3.11 18.23 32.77
C CYS A 137 -4.49 18.89 32.97
N LEU A 138 -5.52 18.11 33.32
CA LEU A 138 -6.87 18.62 33.55
C LEU A 138 -6.93 19.42 34.86
N MET A 139 -6.93 20.75 34.77
CA MET A 139 -7.15 21.66 35.90
C MET A 139 -8.34 22.57 35.59
N ASP A 140 -9.26 22.72 36.54
CA ASP A 140 -10.44 23.60 36.46
C ASP A 140 -11.27 23.44 35.15
N GLY A 141 -11.29 22.21 34.60
CA GLY A 141 -12.07 21.86 33.41
C GLY A 141 -11.45 22.23 32.07
N GLN A 142 -10.19 22.70 32.02
CA GLN A 142 -9.52 23.08 30.76
C GLN A 142 -8.15 22.41 30.61
N VAL A 143 -7.82 22.00 29.38
CA VAL A 143 -6.50 21.50 28.98
C VAL A 143 -6.04 22.27 27.76
N THR A 144 -4.78 22.70 27.72
CA THR A 144 -4.19 23.36 26.55
C THR A 144 -3.20 22.46 25.82
N ILE A 145 -2.99 22.74 24.53
CA ILE A 145 -1.98 22.05 23.71
C ILE A 145 -0.58 22.23 24.31
N TYR A 146 -0.28 23.39 24.90
CA TYR A 146 1.02 23.67 25.50
C TYR A 146 1.22 22.89 26.81
N ALA A 147 0.19 22.75 27.65
CA ALA A 147 0.27 21.93 28.85
C ALA A 147 0.54 20.45 28.49
N LEU A 148 -0.11 19.92 27.45
CA LEU A 148 0.15 18.57 26.94
C LEU A 148 1.57 18.44 26.34
N ALA A 149 2.03 19.48 25.64
CA ALA A 149 3.35 19.53 25.02
C ALA A 149 4.45 19.52 26.09
N GLU A 150 4.30 20.32 27.15
CA GLU A 150 5.21 20.37 28.28
C GLU A 150 5.23 19.05 29.06
N TYR A 151 4.05 18.50 29.40
CA TYR A 151 3.95 17.24 30.14
C TYR A 151 4.59 16.06 29.39
N MET A 152 4.38 15.97 28.08
CA MET A 152 4.90 14.88 27.26
C MET A 152 6.32 15.12 26.72
N ASP A 153 6.91 16.30 26.96
CA ASP A 153 8.15 16.77 26.35
C ASP A 153 8.13 16.67 24.81
N LEU A 154 7.07 17.21 24.21
CA LEU A 154 6.82 17.17 22.77
C LEU A 154 6.54 18.57 22.21
N LYS A 155 6.78 18.75 20.91
CA LYS A 155 6.38 19.98 20.23
C LYS A 155 4.84 20.09 20.18
N PRO A 156 4.27 21.30 20.33
CA PRO A 156 2.83 21.54 20.19
C PRO A 156 2.22 20.97 18.89
N ASP A 157 2.94 21.07 17.77
CA ASP A 157 2.51 20.49 16.49
C ASP A 157 2.43 18.96 16.50
N THR A 158 3.30 18.32 17.29
CA THR A 158 3.26 16.85 17.46
C THR A 158 2.04 16.44 18.26
N ILE A 159 1.69 17.19 19.31
CA ILE A 159 0.46 17.00 20.08
C ILE A 159 -0.77 17.20 19.20
N LYS A 160 -0.86 18.31 18.44
CA LYS A 160 -1.94 18.55 17.46
C LYS A 160 -2.12 17.39 16.50
N ARG A 161 -1.01 16.84 15.97
CA ARG A 161 -1.06 15.68 15.05
C ARG A 161 -1.53 14.41 15.75
N ARG A 162 -1.08 14.14 16.98
CA ARG A 162 -1.51 12.97 17.77
C ARG A 162 -3.01 13.05 18.12
N LEU A 163 -3.49 14.20 18.57
CA LEU A 163 -4.92 14.45 18.87
C LEU A 163 -5.80 14.22 17.62
N ARG A 164 -5.41 14.77 16.47
CA ARG A 164 -6.13 14.55 15.20
C ARG A 164 -6.12 13.09 14.74
N ALA A 165 -5.00 12.38 14.96
CA ALA A 165 -4.86 10.98 14.57
C ALA A 165 -5.63 10.01 15.49
N ASP A 166 -5.78 10.36 16.77
CA ASP A 166 -6.60 9.61 17.72
C ASP A 166 -8.10 9.75 17.42
N GLY A 167 -8.56 10.97 17.14
CA GLY A 167 -9.95 11.26 16.78
C GLY A 167 -10.93 11.39 17.96
N GLY A 168 -10.49 11.13 19.20
CA GLY A 168 -11.28 11.27 20.42
C GLY A 168 -11.28 12.67 21.05
N TYR A 169 -10.64 13.66 20.41
CA TYR A 169 -10.47 15.00 20.94
C TYR A 169 -10.93 16.09 19.96
N TRP A 170 -11.43 17.21 20.49
CA TRP A 170 -11.61 18.45 19.75
C TRP A 170 -10.51 19.44 20.11
N ILE A 171 -10.23 20.35 19.18
CA ILE A 171 -9.23 21.41 19.35
C ILE A 171 -9.91 22.72 18.94
N ASP A 172 -9.95 23.68 19.85
CA ASP A 172 -10.41 25.05 19.58
C ASP A 172 -9.32 26.04 20.02
N GLY A 173 -8.67 26.66 19.03
CA GLY A 173 -7.45 27.45 19.26
C GLY A 173 -6.37 26.65 19.98
N GLU A 174 -6.14 26.98 21.24
CA GLU A 174 -5.16 26.35 22.13
C GLU A 174 -5.78 25.35 23.10
N GLN A 175 -7.11 25.32 23.20
CA GLN A 175 -7.84 24.45 24.12
C GLN A 175 -8.11 23.08 23.48
N VAL A 176 -8.09 22.06 24.32
CA VAL A 176 -8.32 20.67 23.96
C VAL A 176 -9.37 20.10 24.90
N GLY A 177 -10.34 19.37 24.36
CA GLY A 177 -11.31 18.61 25.15
C GLY A 177 -11.62 17.26 24.52
N ARG A 178 -12.27 16.38 25.29
CA ARG A 178 -12.73 15.08 24.79
C ARG A 178 -13.99 15.24 23.94
N ARG A 179 -14.09 14.49 22.85
CA ARG A 179 -15.33 14.33 22.08
C ARG A 179 -16.23 13.32 22.77
N GLU A 180 -17.53 13.55 22.73
CA GLU A 180 -18.50 12.57 23.21
C GLU A 180 -18.53 11.34 22.30
N PRO A 181 -18.72 10.13 22.86
CA PRO A 181 -18.90 8.92 22.06
C PRO A 181 -20.10 9.08 21.12
N GLY A 182 -19.85 9.27 19.82
CA GLY A 182 -20.89 9.42 18.80
C GLY A 182 -21.02 10.80 18.17
N SER A 183 -20.23 11.81 18.58
CA SER A 183 -20.20 13.09 17.86
C SER A 183 -19.45 12.94 16.53
N ALA A 184 -20.17 12.64 15.45
CA ALA A 184 -19.64 12.74 14.09
C ALA A 184 -19.32 14.21 13.77
N GLY A 185 -18.11 14.46 13.27
CA GLY A 185 -17.77 15.72 12.60
C GLY A 185 -18.03 15.60 11.10
#